data_AF-A0A349SS96-F1
#
_entry.id   AF-A0A349SS96-F1
#
_cell.length_a   1.000
_cell.length_b   1.000
_cell.length_c   1.000
_cell.angle_alpha   90.00
_cell.angle_beta   90.00
_cell.angle_gamma   90.00
#
_symmetry.space_group_name_H-M   'P 1'
#
loop_
_entity.id
_entity.type
_entity.pdbx_description
1 polymer ?
#
loop_
_entity_poly.entity_id
_entity_poly.type
_entity_poly.pdbx_seq_one_letter_code
_entity_poly.pdbx_strand_id
1 'polypeptide(L)'
;MALAAGDPTRPPLYHNNQAAPVYEPLKLTMILNDAGSLRAVINEAVVAVADEVAGARVVAINESSVVVRRAGQRLTLQLPVAAIRKDRDHE
;
A
#
# COMPACT_ATOMS: atom_id res chain seq x y z
N MET A 1 42.87 -2.98 -39.31
CA MET A 1 41.66 -2.76 -38.48
C MET A 1 41.88 -3.51 -37.18
N ALA A 2 42.08 -2.81 -36.06
CA ALA A 2 42.44 -3.42 -34.78
C ALA A 2 41.28 -3.26 -33.79
N LEU A 3 40.79 -4.38 -33.24
CA LEU A 3 39.77 -4.43 -32.20
C LEU A 3 40.46 -4.23 -30.85
N ALA A 4 40.12 -3.14 -30.16
CA ALA A 4 40.64 -2.82 -28.84
C ALA A 4 40.20 -3.90 -27.83
N ALA A 5 41.18 -4.55 -27.21
CA ALA A 5 40.96 -5.47 -26.09
C ALA A 5 40.36 -4.69 -24.91
N GLY A 6 39.18 -5.13 -24.47
CA GLY A 6 38.55 -4.62 -23.25
C GLY A 6 39.44 -4.91 -22.04
N ASP A 7 39.70 -3.88 -21.24
CA ASP A 7 40.54 -3.92 -20.04
C ASP A 7 40.01 -4.99 -19.05
N PRO A 8 40.76 -6.09 -18.82
CA PRO A 8 40.36 -7.18 -17.93
C PRO A 8 40.43 -6.81 -16.44
N THR A 9 40.98 -5.64 -16.12
CA THR A 9 41.05 -5.12 -14.74
C THR A 9 39.82 -4.30 -14.37
N ARG A 10 38.87 -4.08 -15.30
CA ARG A 10 37.61 -3.45 -14.93
C ARG A 10 36.87 -4.35 -13.95
N PRO A 11 36.66 -3.91 -12.69
CA PRO A 11 35.87 -4.66 -11.76
C PRO A 11 34.46 -4.81 -12.33
N PRO A 12 33.83 -5.99 -12.17
CA PRO A 12 32.46 -6.17 -12.62
C PRO A 12 31.59 -5.12 -11.95
N LEU A 13 30.84 -4.37 -12.75
CA LEU A 13 29.80 -3.48 -12.24
C LEU A 13 28.71 -4.37 -11.65
N TYR A 14 28.77 -4.59 -10.32
CA TYR A 14 27.67 -5.16 -9.57
C TYR A 14 26.50 -4.19 -9.68
N HIS A 15 25.63 -4.44 -10.64
CA HIS A 15 24.31 -3.85 -10.67
C HIS A 15 23.63 -4.35 -9.40
N ASN A 16 23.57 -3.50 -8.39
CA ASN A 16 22.97 -3.80 -7.11
C ASN A 16 21.47 -3.91 -7.33
N ASN A 17 21.03 -5.04 -7.88
CA ASN A 17 19.64 -5.35 -8.16
C ASN A 17 19.00 -5.75 -6.84
N GLN A 18 18.90 -4.79 -5.91
CA GLN A 18 18.18 -4.98 -4.66
C GLN A 18 16.74 -5.25 -5.04
N ALA A 19 16.26 -6.45 -4.70
CA ALA A 19 14.87 -6.84 -4.93
C ALA A 19 13.95 -5.81 -4.28
N ALA A 20 12.92 -5.38 -5.02
CA ALA A 20 11.93 -4.47 -4.48
C ALA A 20 11.28 -5.07 -3.22
N PRO A 21 11.08 -4.29 -2.15
CA PRO A 21 10.44 -4.79 -0.94
C PRO A 21 9.05 -5.37 -1.27
N VAL A 22 8.82 -6.60 -0.82
CA VAL A 22 7.52 -7.26 -0.93
C VAL A 22 6.65 -6.77 0.21
N TYR A 23 5.41 -6.47 -0.14
CA TYR A 23 4.55 -5.59 0.61
C TYR A 23 3.18 -6.24 0.75
N GLU A 24 2.68 -6.37 1.98
CA GLU A 24 1.33 -6.89 2.19
C GLU A 24 0.28 -5.98 1.52
N PRO A 25 -0.78 -6.55 0.93
CA PRO A 25 -1.90 -5.78 0.42
C PRO A 25 -2.55 -4.96 1.53
N LEU A 26 -2.95 -3.73 1.21
CA LEU A 26 -3.68 -2.86 2.13
C LEU A 26 -5.18 -3.01 1.86
N LYS A 27 -5.95 -3.35 2.89
CA LYS A 27 -7.39 -3.48 2.82
C LYS A 27 -8.04 -2.61 3.88
N LEU A 28 -8.71 -1.56 3.42
CA LEU A 28 -9.59 -0.75 4.26
C LEU A 28 -10.91 -1.48 4.45
N THR A 29 -11.31 -1.69 5.71
CA THR A 29 -12.56 -2.41 6.04
C THR A 29 -13.59 -1.51 6.71
N MET A 30 -13.15 -0.52 7.49
CA MET A 30 -14.04 0.36 8.24
C MET A 30 -13.40 1.71 8.51
N ILE A 31 -14.23 2.75 8.64
CA ILE A 31 -13.84 4.06 9.16
C ILE A 31 -14.75 4.34 10.35
N LEU A 32 -14.14 4.71 11.48
CA LEU A 32 -14.80 5.02 12.73
C LEU A 32 -14.69 6.52 12.98
N ASN A 33 -15.75 7.08 13.56
CA ASN A 33 -15.72 8.43 14.11
C ASN A 33 -15.86 8.32 15.63
N ASP A 34 -14.76 8.54 16.34
CA ASP A 34 -14.70 8.50 17.80
C ASP A 34 -14.55 9.91 18.35
N ALA A 35 -15.64 10.46 18.90
CA ALA A 35 -15.70 11.81 19.46
C ALA A 35 -15.14 12.92 18.53
N GLY A 36 -15.38 12.80 17.21
CA GLY A 36 -14.88 13.74 16.20
C GLY A 36 -13.49 13.43 15.66
N SER A 37 -12.83 12.38 16.19
CA SER A 37 -11.55 11.88 15.68
C SER A 37 -11.81 10.68 14.76
N LEU A 38 -11.43 10.83 13.48
CA LEU A 38 -11.53 9.73 12.53
C LEU A 38 -10.43 8.69 12.76
N ARG A 39 -10.82 7.42 12.77
CA ARG A 39 -9.94 6.24 12.79
C ARG A 39 -10.29 5.35 11.61
N ALA A 40 -9.34 4.58 11.13
CA ALA A 40 -9.56 3.60 10.07
C ALA A 40 -9.17 2.21 10.54
N VAL A 41 -9.85 1.19 10.02
CA VAL A 41 -9.44 -0.20 10.18
C VAL A 41 -8.81 -0.66 8.88
N ILE A 42 -7.50 -0.88 8.91
CA ILE A 42 -6.70 -1.35 7.77
C ILE A 42 -6.02 -2.64 8.19
N ASN A 43 -6.23 -3.72 7.43
CA ASN A 43 -5.68 -5.05 7.75
C ASN A 43 -5.96 -5.44 9.21
N GLU A 44 -7.21 -5.24 9.65
CA GLU A 44 -7.69 -5.54 11.03
C GLU A 44 -7.09 -4.66 12.14
N ALA A 45 -6.17 -3.74 11.81
CA ALA A 45 -5.59 -2.80 12.76
C ALA A 45 -6.34 -1.46 12.75
N VAL A 46 -6.63 -0.92 13.94
CA VAL A 46 -7.18 0.43 14.11
C VAL A 46 -6.04 1.45 14.06
N VAL A 47 -6.10 2.40 13.12
CA VAL A 47 -5.07 3.40 12.87
C VAL A 47 -5.64 4.82 12.82
N ALA A 48 -4.85 5.80 13.25
CA ALA A 48 -5.07 7.23 13.07
C ALA A 48 -4.16 7.82 12.00
N VAL A 49 -4.35 9.10 11.70
CA VAL A 49 -3.41 9.89 10.92
C VAL A 49 -2.02 9.84 11.56
N ALA A 50 -1.00 9.73 10.72
CA ALA A 50 0.41 9.58 11.05
C ALA A 50 0.89 8.19 11.50
N ASP A 51 -0.01 7.25 11.82
CA ASP A 51 0.32 5.87 12.13
C ASP A 51 0.84 5.10 10.90
N GLU A 52 1.56 4.01 11.13
CA GLU A 52 2.05 3.10 10.09
C GLU A 52 1.36 1.74 10.15
N VAL A 53 1.02 1.19 8.98
CA VAL A 53 0.41 -0.15 8.82
C VAL A 53 0.92 -0.80 7.54
N ALA A 54 1.40 -2.04 7.65
CA ALA A 54 2.01 -2.79 6.54
C ALA A 54 3.04 -1.96 5.73
N GLY A 55 3.86 -1.15 6.40
CA GLY A 55 4.88 -0.31 5.75
C GLY A 55 4.33 0.89 4.97
N ALA A 56 3.05 1.24 5.16
CA ALA A 56 2.44 2.46 4.64
C ALA A 56 2.07 3.40 5.80
N ARG A 57 2.31 4.70 5.62
CA ARG A 57 1.95 5.73 6.60
C ARG A 57 0.60 6.35 6.27
N VAL A 58 -0.29 6.44 7.25
CA VAL A 58 -1.59 7.10 7.09
C VAL A 58 -1.39 8.61 7.01
N VAL A 59 -1.88 9.22 5.93
CA VAL A 59 -1.74 10.66 5.66
C VAL A 59 -3.03 11.41 5.94
N ALA A 60 -4.17 10.84 5.59
CA ALA A 60 -5.48 11.42 5.84
C ALA A 60 -6.55 10.33 5.94
N ILE A 61 -7.55 10.56 6.79
CA ILE A 61 -8.75 9.72 6.92
C ILE A 61 -9.93 10.64 6.58
N ASN A 62 -10.67 10.29 5.53
CA ASN A 62 -11.88 10.98 5.10
C ASN A 62 -13.10 10.09 5.42
N GLU A 63 -14.31 10.54 5.10
CA GLU A 63 -15.54 9.80 5.43
C GLU A 63 -15.64 8.41 4.77
N SER A 64 -15.13 8.27 3.54
CA SER A 64 -15.25 7.03 2.73
C SER A 64 -13.92 6.54 2.16
N SER A 65 -12.82 7.22 2.49
CA SER A 65 -11.50 6.88 1.95
C SER A 65 -10.37 7.19 2.92
N VAL A 66 -9.28 6.46 2.77
CA VAL A 66 -8.03 6.69 3.51
C VAL A 66 -6.90 6.89 2.53
N VAL A 67 -6.13 7.95 2.74
CA VAL A 67 -4.92 8.22 1.96
C VAL A 67 -3.73 7.72 2.77
N VAL A 68 -2.91 6.89 2.13
CA VAL A 68 -1.66 6.39 2.71
C VAL A 68 -0.48 6.71 1.80
N ARG A 69 0.72 6.73 2.37
CA ARG A 69 1.97 6.86 1.63
C ARG A 69 2.84 5.63 1.85
N ARG A 70 3.29 4.99 0.77
CA ARG A 70 4.13 3.78 0.82
C ARG A 70 5.23 3.89 -0.23
N ALA A 71 6.49 3.66 0.16
CA ALA A 71 7.64 3.74 -0.75
C ALA A 71 7.66 5.03 -1.60
N GLY A 72 7.31 6.16 -1.00
CA GLY A 72 7.22 7.45 -1.69
C GLY A 72 5.94 7.69 -2.51
N GLN A 73 5.15 6.66 -2.80
CA GLN A 73 3.90 6.74 -3.56
C GLN A 73 2.70 7.04 -2.66
N ARG A 74 1.72 7.77 -3.20
CA ARG A 74 0.45 8.07 -2.53
C ARG A 74 -0.64 7.12 -3.06
N LEU A 75 -1.30 6.41 -2.15
CA LEU A 75 -2.35 5.45 -2.44
C LEU A 75 -3.63 5.89 -1.75
N THR A 76 -4.77 5.73 -2.42
CA THR A 76 -6.09 6.01 -1.84
C THR A 76 -6.85 4.70 -1.71
N LEU A 77 -7.14 4.31 -0.48
CA LEU A 77 -7.97 3.15 -0.16
C LEU A 77 -9.42 3.61 -0.07
N GLN A 78 -10.31 2.91 -0.78
CA GLN A 78 -11.75 3.18 -0.78
C GLN A 78 -12.46 2.19 0.13
N LEU A 79 -13.48 2.64 0.85
CA LEU A 79 -14.34 1.75 1.61
C LEU A 79 -15.05 0.79 0.62
N PRO A 80 -15.07 -0.53 0.87
CA PRO A 80 -15.81 -1.45 0.02
C PRO A 80 -17.31 -1.13 0.05
N VAL A 81 -17.93 -1.06 -1.13
CA VAL A 81 -19.39 -0.94 -1.25
C VAL A 81 -20.02 -2.29 -0.94
N ALA A 82 -21.07 -2.32 -0.12
CA ALA A 82 -21.80 -3.54 0.19
C ALA A 82 -22.41 -4.13 -1.10
N ALA A 83 -22.01 -5.35 -1.46
CA ALA A 83 -22.62 -6.08 -2.56
C ALA A 83 -23.91 -6.74 -2.05
N ILE A 84 -25.07 -6.19 -2.41
CA ILE A 84 -26.37 -6.82 -2.14
C ILE A 84 -26.48 -8.04 -3.07
N ARG A 85 -26.34 -9.24 -2.51
CA ARG A 85 -26.72 -10.47 -3.22
C ARG A 85 -28.21 -10.68 -2.99
N LYS A 86 -29.00 -10.65 -4.06
CA LYS A 86 -30.40 -11.10 -4.01
C LYS A 86 -30.36 -12.62 -3.93
N ASP A 87 -30.57 -13.17 -2.74
CA ASP A 87 -30.85 -14.60 -2.61
C ASP A 87 -32.09 -14.89 -3.47
N ARG A 88 -31.92 -15.76 -4.47
CA ARG A 88 -33.05 -16.24 -5.25
C ARG A 88 -33.80 -17.19 -4.33
N ASP A 89 -34.96 -16.75 -3.88
CA ASP A 89 -35.95 -17.59 -3.22
C ASP A 89 -36.14 -18.86 -4.04
N HIS A 90 -35.89 -20.00 -3.40
CA HIS A 90 -36.19 -21.32 -3.93
C HIS A 90 -37.72 -21.46 -3.91
N GLU A 91 -38.35 -21.56 -5.07
CA GLU A 91 -39.72 -22.07 -5.23
C GLU A 91 -39.65 -23.47 -5.86
#